data_AF-A0A7K4GQM1-F1
#
_entry.id   AF-A0A7K4GQM1-F1
#
_cell.length_a   1.000
_cell.length_b   1.000
_cell.length_c   1.000
_cell.angle_alpha   90.00
_cell.angle_beta   90.00
_cell.angle_gamma   90.00
#
_symmetry.space_group_name_H-M   'P 1'
#
loop_
_entity.id
_entity.type
_entity.pdbx_description
1 polymer ?
#
loop_
_entity_poly.entity_id
_entity_poly.type
_entity_poly.pdbx_seq_one_letter_code
_entity_poly.pdbx_strand_id
1 'polypeptide(L)'
;MPICYHCGTEVSESFHCTKCGQSYCSLHKDPIDHECNIVIESLNFRPQQVSHTVPSYNAPTQVIPQSVSQSTMQDGVIRGTSDGSYTWYRQEQAVPEDAFDPDSGISFKGIFLAHKSELTHFLIAGIIIYVIGIISFYTSIGSAYFWTLFILAGFYVTAFLFHELGHRQVAVHFKLQTKFRLLTYGLLMTLISLGRFALPGAVVVLGLDKISRKTGLCKAAGPFVNLVYGSILFLISFIIPKAFYPLNFIFCIGSYLNFMLGSFNMIPFGILDGQNIWKWKKKVYFGLIGSLLPLLIVTMLIINSSISLDLYLP
;
A
#
# COMPACT_ATOMS: atom_id res chain seq x y z
N MET A 1 -17.72 -4.15 51.65
CA MET A 1 -16.72 -5.04 51.01
C MET A 1 -15.86 -4.18 50.11
N PRO A 2 -14.55 -4.42 49.95
CA PRO A 2 -13.75 -3.66 49.00
C PRO A 2 -14.28 -3.86 47.57
N ILE A 3 -14.30 -2.77 46.79
CA ILE A 3 -14.76 -2.76 45.40
C ILE A 3 -13.52 -2.69 44.50
N CYS A 4 -13.48 -3.51 43.45
CA CYS A 4 -12.42 -3.45 42.45
C CYS A 4 -12.51 -2.13 41.66
N TYR A 5 -11.44 -1.34 41.64
CA TYR A 5 -11.39 -0.06 40.93
C TYR A 5 -11.54 -0.23 39.40
N HIS A 6 -11.14 -1.38 38.85
CA HIS A 6 -11.23 -1.65 37.41
C HIS A 6 -12.63 -2.09 36.96
N CYS A 7 -13.24 -3.07 37.64
CA CYS A 7 -14.50 -3.69 37.21
C CYS A 7 -15.72 -3.38 38.08
N GLY A 8 -15.56 -2.63 39.17
CA GLY A 8 -16.65 -2.20 40.04
C GLY A 8 -17.32 -3.31 40.86
N THR A 9 -16.79 -4.54 40.84
CA THR A 9 -17.36 -5.67 41.58
C THR A 9 -16.94 -5.66 43.04
N GLU A 10 -17.88 -5.92 43.94
CA GLU A 10 -17.60 -6.19 45.36
C GLU A 10 -16.87 -7.53 45.51
N VAL A 11 -15.78 -7.54 46.28
CA VAL A 11 -14.97 -8.74 46.52
C VAL A 11 -14.69 -8.92 48.00
N SER A 12 -14.56 -10.17 48.42
CA SER A 12 -14.21 -10.53 49.80
C SER A 12 -12.73 -10.24 50.11
N GLU A 13 -11.86 -10.37 49.11
CA GLU A 13 -10.43 -10.09 49.19
C GLU A 13 -10.02 -9.09 48.12
N SER A 14 -9.25 -8.07 48.52
CA SER A 14 -8.75 -7.02 47.62
C SER A 14 -7.23 -6.98 47.60
N PHE A 15 -6.68 -6.77 46.40
CA PHE A 15 -5.25 -6.63 46.15
C PHE A 15 -4.92 -5.17 45.86
N HIS A 16 -4.00 -4.60 46.63
CA HIS A 16 -3.60 -3.20 46.50
C HIS A 16 -2.39 -3.05 45.56
N CYS A 17 -2.49 -2.16 44.57
CA CYS A 17 -1.40 -1.87 43.64
C CYS A 17 -0.53 -0.71 44.14
N THR A 18 0.76 -0.95 44.35
CA THR A 18 1.72 0.07 44.83
C THR A 18 2.04 1.18 43.82
N LYS A 19 1.68 1.00 42.54
CA LYS A 19 1.95 1.99 41.47
C LYS A 19 0.86 3.04 41.35
N CYS A 20 -0.40 2.61 41.18
CA CYS A 20 -1.54 3.52 41.03
C CYS A 20 -2.28 3.80 42.34
N GLY A 21 -2.00 3.05 43.42
CA GLY A 21 -2.59 3.25 44.73
C GLY A 21 -4.05 2.78 44.86
N GLN A 22 -4.58 2.04 43.89
CA GLN A 22 -5.96 1.53 43.89
C GLN A 22 -6.04 0.04 44.25
N SER A 23 -7.25 -0.42 44.60
CA SER A 23 -7.53 -1.80 45.03
C SER A 23 -8.31 -2.58 43.98
N TYR A 24 -7.97 -3.86 43.79
CA TYR A 24 -8.46 -4.70 42.71
C TYR A 24 -8.88 -6.11 43.17
N CYS A 25 -9.67 -6.80 42.36
CA CYS A 25 -10.01 -8.21 42.56
C CYS A 25 -8.87 -9.15 42.10
N SER A 26 -9.00 -10.44 42.36
CA SER A 26 -8.00 -11.46 41.97
C SER A 26 -7.71 -11.51 40.46
N LEU A 27 -8.70 -11.16 39.62
CA LEU A 27 -8.56 -11.10 38.15
C LEU A 27 -7.87 -9.83 37.64
N HIS A 28 -7.78 -8.78 38.46
CA HIS A 28 -7.21 -7.48 38.08
C HIS A 28 -6.05 -7.07 39.01
N LYS A 29 -5.47 -8.02 39.75
CA LYS A 29 -4.38 -7.76 40.69
C LYS A 29 -3.09 -7.29 39.99
N ASP A 30 -2.87 -7.74 38.75
CA ASP A 30 -1.65 -7.47 38.01
C ASP A 30 -1.75 -6.13 37.24
N PRO A 31 -0.69 -5.31 37.18
CA PRO A 31 -0.71 -3.97 36.56
C PRO A 31 -1.16 -3.92 35.10
N ILE A 32 -1.02 -5.02 34.37
CA ILE A 32 -1.44 -5.13 32.97
C ILE A 32 -2.97 -5.28 32.90
N ASP A 33 -3.56 -6.04 33.82
CA ASP A 33 -4.97 -6.39 33.80
C ASP A 33 -5.88 -5.25 34.29
N HIS A 34 -5.33 -4.26 35.00
CA HIS A 34 -6.03 -3.03 35.38
C HIS A 34 -5.49 -1.77 34.70
N GLU A 35 -4.72 -1.93 33.61
CA GLU A 35 -4.20 -0.83 32.79
C GLU A 35 -3.55 0.29 33.63
N CYS A 36 -2.64 -0.08 34.53
CA CYS A 36 -2.14 0.77 35.62
C CYS A 36 -1.65 2.17 35.20
N ASN A 37 -1.07 2.32 34.01
CA ASN A 37 -0.59 3.62 33.53
C ASN A 37 -1.72 4.60 33.23
N ILE A 38 -2.85 4.11 32.71
CA ILE A 38 -4.03 4.93 32.40
C ILE A 38 -4.67 5.42 33.70
N VAL A 39 -4.74 4.55 34.71
CA VAL A 39 -5.22 4.93 36.05
C VAL A 39 -4.37 6.06 36.63
N ILE A 40 -3.04 5.95 36.56
CA ILE A 40 -2.13 7.01 37.03
C ILE A 40 -2.37 8.34 36.28
N GLU A 41 -2.51 8.29 34.96
CA GLU A 41 -2.75 9.49 34.15
C GLU A 41 -4.08 10.16 34.50
N SER A 42 -5.13 9.36 34.70
CA SER A 42 -6.46 9.87 35.10
C SER A 42 -6.45 10.53 36.48
N LEU A 43 -5.69 9.98 37.44
CA LEU A 43 -5.56 10.55 38.79
C LEU A 43 -4.73 11.84 38.80
N ASN A 44 -3.86 12.01 37.81
CA ASN A 44 -3.01 13.19 37.67
C ASN A 44 -3.65 14.32 36.83
N PHE A 45 -4.83 14.09 36.25
CA PHE A 45 -5.50 15.09 35.41
C PHE A 45 -6.14 16.19 36.26
N ARG A 46 -5.63 17.43 36.17
CA ARG A 46 -6.28 18.64 36.72
C ARG A 46 -7.10 19.31 35.61
N PRO A 47 -8.42 19.54 35.79
CA PRO A 47 -9.19 20.32 34.83
C PRO A 47 -8.68 21.76 34.80
N GLN A 48 -8.27 22.25 33.62
CA GLN A 48 -8.12 23.68 33.39
C GLN A 48 -9.53 24.29 33.33
N GLN A 49 -9.88 25.17 34.28
CA GLN A 49 -11.09 25.98 34.21
C GLN A 49 -10.96 26.98 33.06
N VAL A 50 -11.70 26.75 31.97
CA VAL A 50 -11.91 27.75 30.92
C VAL A 50 -13.06 28.64 31.36
N SER A 51 -12.75 29.90 31.70
CA SER A 51 -13.73 30.92 32.07
C SER A 51 -14.57 31.31 30.85
N HIS A 52 -15.85 30.91 30.82
CA HIS A 52 -16.82 31.44 29.86
C HIS A 52 -17.52 32.67 30.44
N THR A 53 -17.13 33.86 29.98
CA THR A 53 -17.93 35.08 30.13
C THR A 53 -19.11 35.03 29.16
N VAL A 54 -20.33 35.09 29.70
CA VAL A 54 -21.58 35.14 28.91
C VAL A 54 -21.93 36.60 28.64
N PRO A 55 -22.04 37.06 27.38
CA PRO A 55 -22.64 38.35 27.08
C PRO A 55 -24.17 38.23 27.06
N SER A 56 -24.84 39.08 27.84
CA SER A 56 -26.29 39.29 27.78
C SER A 56 -26.63 40.17 26.57
N TYR A 57 -27.58 39.75 25.74
CA TYR A 57 -28.19 40.59 24.71
C TYR A 57 -29.71 40.49 24.78
N ASN A 58 -30.36 41.64 24.91
CA ASN A 58 -31.82 41.80 24.88
C ASN A 58 -32.36 41.62 23.46
N ALA A 59 -33.48 40.91 23.33
CA ALA A 59 -34.19 40.68 22.07
C ALA A 59 -34.90 41.95 21.55
N PRO A 60 -35.02 42.09 20.22
CA PRO A 60 -36.37 42.27 19.69
C PRO A 60 -36.70 41.54 18.36
N THR A 61 -37.95 41.04 18.36
CA THR A 61 -38.99 40.92 17.32
C THR A 61 -38.76 40.20 15.98
N GLN A 62 -39.75 39.34 15.70
CA GLN A 62 -39.96 38.41 14.60
C GLN A 62 -40.08 39.05 13.20
N VAL A 63 -39.49 38.38 12.21
CA VAL A 63 -39.96 38.36 10.81
C VAL A 63 -39.78 36.94 10.27
N ILE A 64 -40.88 36.34 9.79
CA ILE A 64 -40.94 35.07 9.03
C ILE A 64 -40.85 35.45 7.54
N PRO A 65 -40.02 34.79 6.68
CA PRO A 65 -40.57 33.75 5.80
C PRO A 65 -39.64 32.57 5.40
N GLN A 66 -40.32 31.41 5.31
CA GLN A 66 -40.27 30.37 4.26
C GLN A 66 -39.04 29.45 4.09
N SER A 67 -39.31 28.21 4.50
CA SER A 67 -38.79 26.90 4.10
C SER A 67 -38.05 26.79 2.75
N VAL A 68 -36.79 26.33 2.82
CA VAL A 68 -36.25 25.33 1.89
C VAL A 68 -35.52 24.28 2.72
N SER A 69 -36.02 23.05 2.63
CA SER A 69 -35.51 21.85 3.27
C SER A 69 -34.20 21.38 2.63
N GLN A 70 -33.11 21.40 3.40
CA GLN A 70 -31.98 20.48 3.19
C GLN A 70 -31.67 19.81 4.52
N SER A 71 -32.19 18.60 4.66
CA SER A 71 -31.86 17.66 5.72
C SER A 71 -30.40 17.23 5.59
N THR A 72 -29.49 17.90 6.30
CA THR A 72 -28.25 17.28 6.71
C THR A 72 -28.51 16.66 8.07
N MET A 73 -28.69 15.33 8.11
CA MET A 73 -28.78 14.59 9.36
C MET A 73 -27.45 14.75 10.10
N GLN A 74 -27.45 15.67 11.06
CA GLN A 74 -26.41 15.77 12.06
C GLN A 74 -26.73 14.65 13.07
N ASP A 75 -26.14 13.48 12.87
CA ASP A 75 -26.10 12.44 13.90
C ASP A 75 -25.28 13.01 15.08
N GLY A 76 -25.98 13.67 15.99
CA GLY A 76 -25.45 14.03 17.29
C GLY A 76 -25.10 12.74 18.01
N VAL A 77 -23.82 12.38 17.98
CA VAL A 77 -23.29 11.27 18.77
C VAL A 77 -23.58 11.58 20.24
N ILE A 78 -24.55 10.88 20.82
CA ILE A 78 -24.86 10.94 22.25
C ILE A 78 -23.62 10.43 22.98
N ARG A 79 -22.82 11.35 23.53
CA ARG A 79 -21.64 11.03 24.34
C ARG A 79 -22.10 10.74 25.76
N GLY A 80 -22.32 9.46 26.04
CA GLY A 80 -22.70 8.96 27.36
C GLY A 80 -24.18 8.65 27.47
N THR A 81 -24.50 7.44 27.91
CA THR A 81 -25.83 7.05 28.36
C THR A 81 -26.02 7.51 29.81
N SER A 82 -27.23 7.92 30.18
CA SER A 82 -27.57 8.37 31.54
C SER A 82 -27.53 7.25 32.59
N ASP A 83 -27.23 6.00 32.18
CA ASP A 83 -27.14 4.82 33.03
C ASP A 83 -25.72 4.54 33.55
N GLY A 84 -24.73 5.37 33.19
CA GLY A 84 -23.34 5.21 33.62
C GLY A 84 -22.54 4.16 32.87
N SER A 85 -23.05 3.60 31.78
CA SER A 85 -22.27 2.71 30.90
C SER A 85 -21.41 3.51 29.92
N TYR A 86 -20.09 3.28 29.96
CA TYR A 86 -19.15 3.87 29.01
C TYR A 86 -18.98 2.94 27.81
N THR A 87 -19.32 3.41 26.62
CA THR A 87 -18.97 2.74 25.36
C THR A 87 -17.65 3.32 24.86
N TRP A 88 -16.58 2.53 24.94
CA TRP A 88 -15.28 2.89 24.38
C TRP A 88 -15.32 2.76 22.86
N TYR A 89 -15.33 3.89 22.17
CA TYR A 89 -15.09 3.94 20.73
C TYR A 89 -13.59 4.12 20.51
N ARG A 90 -12.95 3.20 19.80
CA ARG A 90 -11.62 3.45 19.25
C ARG A 90 -11.74 4.65 18.33
N GLN A 91 -11.11 5.76 18.70
CA GLN A 91 -11.03 6.92 17.83
C GLN A 91 -10.16 6.53 16.63
N GLU A 92 -10.81 6.11 15.54
CA GLU A 92 -10.15 6.02 14.25
C GLU A 92 -9.65 7.43 13.95
N GLN A 93 -8.34 7.65 14.05
CA GLN A 93 -7.73 8.91 13.64
C GLN A 93 -8.19 9.17 12.21
N ALA A 94 -8.99 10.22 12.02
CA ALA A 94 -9.44 10.62 10.71
C ALA A 94 -8.18 10.84 9.87
N VAL A 95 -8.05 10.06 8.79
CA VAL A 95 -6.93 10.23 7.88
C VAL A 95 -6.96 11.67 7.39
N PRO A 96 -5.87 12.45 7.58
CA PRO A 96 -5.83 13.86 7.20
C PRO A 96 -6.05 14.02 5.70
N GLU A 97 -6.48 15.21 5.26
CA GLU A 97 -6.86 15.48 3.87
C GLU A 97 -5.71 15.25 2.85
N ASP A 98 -4.45 15.49 3.26
CA ASP A 98 -3.25 14.95 2.61
C ASP A 98 -2.34 14.30 3.66
N ALA A 99 -2.38 12.98 3.76
CA ALA A 99 -1.53 12.22 4.68
C ALA A 99 -0.06 12.14 4.27
N PHE A 100 0.31 12.65 3.10
CA PHE A 100 1.70 12.77 2.68
C PHE A 100 2.23 14.21 2.80
N ASP A 101 1.44 15.12 3.35
CA ASP A 101 1.91 16.44 3.74
C ASP A 101 2.89 16.31 4.93
N PRO A 102 4.05 17.00 4.92
CA PRO A 102 4.96 17.00 6.05
C PRO A 102 4.31 17.38 7.39
N ASP A 103 3.27 18.23 7.35
CA ASP A 103 2.55 18.74 8.52
C ASP A 103 1.36 17.85 8.92
N SER A 104 1.12 16.74 8.20
CA SER A 104 0.04 15.79 8.48
C SER A 104 0.18 15.02 9.80
N GLY A 105 1.37 15.10 10.44
CA GLY A 105 1.70 14.35 11.65
C GLY A 105 1.95 12.85 11.42
N ILE A 106 1.85 12.36 10.17
CA ILE A 106 2.10 10.96 9.81
C ILE A 106 3.53 10.81 9.31
N SER A 107 4.37 10.07 10.05
CA SER A 107 5.72 9.73 9.60
C SER A 107 5.77 8.33 8.97
N PHE A 108 6.17 8.27 7.70
CA PHE A 108 6.38 7.00 7.02
C PHE A 108 7.81 6.52 7.19
N LYS A 109 8.01 5.48 7.99
CA LYS A 109 9.33 4.87 8.17
C LYS A 109 9.76 4.12 6.91
N GLY A 110 11.01 4.30 6.47
CA GLY A 110 11.61 3.55 5.36
C GLY A 110 11.40 4.15 3.97
N ILE A 111 10.76 5.32 3.86
CA ILE A 111 10.69 6.08 2.61
C ILE A 111 12.00 6.85 2.42
N PHE A 112 12.69 6.59 1.31
CA PHE A 112 13.84 7.39 0.89
C PHE A 112 13.34 8.79 0.51
N LEU A 113 14.10 9.87 0.78
CA LEU A 113 13.75 11.26 0.39
C LEU A 113 12.25 11.64 0.57
N ALA A 114 11.69 11.40 1.76
CA ALA A 114 10.25 11.54 2.03
C ALA A 114 9.64 12.90 1.67
N HIS A 115 10.42 13.99 1.79
CA HIS A 115 10.00 15.36 1.48
C HIS A 115 9.95 15.69 -0.03
N LYS A 116 10.41 14.80 -0.92
CA LYS A 116 10.43 15.05 -2.36
C LYS A 116 9.09 14.68 -3.04
N SER A 117 8.85 15.30 -4.19
CA SER A 117 7.66 15.05 -5.01
C SER A 117 7.60 13.60 -5.52
N GLU A 118 6.39 13.10 -5.78
CA GLU A 118 6.16 11.79 -6.41
C GLU A 118 6.93 11.65 -7.74
N LEU A 119 6.96 12.71 -8.55
CA LEU A 119 7.70 12.75 -9.81
C LEU A 119 9.21 12.52 -9.61
N THR A 120 9.80 13.12 -8.57
CA THR A 120 11.22 12.91 -8.25
C THR A 120 11.52 11.45 -7.93
N HIS A 121 10.64 10.81 -7.13
CA HIS A 121 10.76 9.37 -6.82
C HIS A 121 10.66 8.52 -8.08
N PHE A 122 9.69 8.83 -8.93
CA PHE A 122 9.45 8.12 -10.19
C PHE A 122 10.64 8.23 -11.14
N LEU A 123 11.20 9.43 -11.31
CA LEU A 123 12.39 9.66 -12.15
C LEU A 123 13.62 8.93 -11.62
N ILE A 124 13.88 9.00 -10.31
CA ILE A 124 15.02 8.30 -9.71
C ILE A 124 14.86 6.78 -9.88
N ALA A 125 13.67 6.23 -9.59
CA ALA A 125 13.39 4.80 -9.80
C ALA A 125 13.62 4.39 -11.26
N GLY A 126 13.07 5.16 -12.21
CA GLY A 126 13.21 4.92 -13.65
C GLY A 126 14.66 4.94 -14.10
N ILE A 127 15.45 5.96 -13.70
CA ILE A 127 16.87 6.06 -14.05
C ILE A 127 17.66 4.87 -13.50
N ILE A 128 17.42 4.49 -12.25
CA ILE A 128 18.15 3.38 -11.61
C ILE A 128 17.84 2.06 -12.32
N ILE A 129 16.57 1.76 -12.58
CA ILE A 129 16.17 0.54 -13.29
C ILE A 129 16.71 0.57 -14.73
N TYR A 130 16.73 1.73 -15.39
CA TYR A 130 17.26 1.87 -16.73
C TYR A 130 18.75 1.55 -16.79
N VAL A 131 19.56 2.15 -15.91
CA VAL A 131 21.00 1.90 -15.82
C VAL A 131 21.29 0.45 -15.48
N ILE A 132 20.55 -0.13 -14.53
CA ILE A 132 20.66 -1.55 -14.20
C ILE A 132 20.33 -2.40 -15.43
N GLY A 133 19.25 -2.09 -16.17
CA GLY A 133 18.90 -2.78 -17.40
C GLY A 133 20.03 -2.75 -18.42
N ILE A 134 20.64 -1.59 -18.67
CA ILE A 134 21.80 -1.48 -19.56
C ILE A 134 22.93 -2.40 -19.10
N ILE A 135 23.29 -2.38 -17.81
CA ILE A 135 24.36 -3.23 -17.25
C ILE A 135 24.02 -4.73 -17.38
N SER A 136 22.79 -5.12 -17.03
CA SER A 136 22.34 -6.52 -17.05
C SER A 136 22.32 -7.10 -18.46
N PHE A 137 21.95 -6.31 -19.46
CA PHE A 137 21.87 -6.78 -20.85
C PHE A 137 23.17 -6.60 -21.63
N TYR A 138 24.08 -5.74 -21.18
CA TYR A 138 25.37 -5.49 -21.84
C TYR A 138 26.19 -6.76 -22.04
N THR A 139 26.19 -7.66 -21.04
CA THR A 139 26.93 -8.93 -21.11
C THR A 139 26.28 -9.96 -22.03
N SER A 140 25.00 -9.78 -22.37
CA SER A 140 24.19 -10.75 -23.13
C SER A 140 24.08 -10.38 -24.61
N ILE A 141 24.34 -9.12 -24.98
CA ILE A 141 24.15 -8.60 -26.33
C ILE A 141 25.52 -8.23 -26.92
N GLY A 142 25.87 -8.86 -28.04
CA GLY A 142 27.12 -8.55 -28.76
C GLY A 142 27.15 -7.11 -29.30
N SER A 143 28.35 -6.61 -29.60
CA SER A 143 28.59 -5.21 -30.02
C SER A 143 27.81 -4.76 -31.26
N ALA A 144 27.39 -5.69 -32.12
CA ALA A 144 26.66 -5.41 -33.36
C ALA A 144 25.26 -4.78 -33.14
N TYR A 145 24.65 -4.98 -31.97
CA TYR A 145 23.28 -4.58 -31.69
C TYR A 145 23.17 -3.64 -30.48
N PHE A 146 24.12 -2.72 -30.32
CA PHE A 146 24.17 -1.85 -29.14
C PHE A 146 22.87 -1.06 -28.89
N TRP A 147 22.13 -0.67 -29.94
CA TRP A 147 20.85 0.04 -29.81
C TRP A 147 19.76 -0.76 -29.08
N THR A 148 19.84 -2.10 -29.10
CA THR A 148 18.84 -2.97 -28.47
C THR A 148 18.90 -2.90 -26.95
N LEU A 149 20.07 -2.54 -26.39
CA LEU A 149 20.24 -2.33 -24.95
C LEU A 149 19.30 -1.23 -24.45
N PHE A 150 19.21 -0.11 -25.17
CA PHE A 150 18.37 1.03 -24.76
C PHE A 150 16.88 0.68 -24.80
N ILE A 151 16.45 -0.03 -25.84
CA ILE A 151 15.05 -0.47 -25.95
C ILE A 151 14.70 -1.48 -24.86
N LEU A 152 15.59 -2.44 -24.60
CA LEU A 152 15.35 -3.47 -23.62
C LEU A 152 15.37 -2.92 -22.18
N ALA A 153 16.28 -1.99 -21.89
CA ALA A 153 16.25 -1.21 -20.65
C ALA A 153 14.94 -0.39 -20.54
N GLY A 154 14.45 0.17 -21.65
CA GLY A 154 13.14 0.82 -21.71
C GLY A 154 11.97 -0.12 -21.38
N PHE A 155 11.96 -1.34 -21.93
CA PHE A 155 10.97 -2.35 -21.55
C PHE A 155 11.05 -2.75 -20.09
N TYR A 156 12.26 -2.85 -19.54
CA TYR A 156 12.44 -3.20 -18.14
C TYR A 156 11.90 -2.11 -17.19
N VAL A 157 12.19 -0.84 -17.50
CA VAL A 157 11.63 0.31 -16.78
C VAL A 157 10.11 0.35 -16.90
N THR A 158 9.57 0.25 -18.11
CA THR A 158 8.12 0.35 -18.32
C THR A 158 7.35 -0.81 -17.71
N ALA A 159 7.92 -2.03 -17.69
CA ALA A 159 7.34 -3.17 -16.98
C ALA A 159 7.12 -2.85 -15.49
N PHE A 160 8.12 -2.28 -14.82
CA PHE A 160 7.99 -1.88 -13.43
C PHE A 160 7.08 -0.67 -13.23
N LEU A 161 7.24 0.40 -14.02
CA LEU A 161 6.47 1.62 -13.81
C LEU A 161 4.98 1.40 -14.10
N PHE A 162 4.63 0.67 -15.17
CA PHE A 162 3.23 0.37 -15.47
C PHE A 162 2.61 -0.55 -14.41
N HIS A 163 3.37 -1.50 -13.85
CA HIS A 163 2.94 -2.30 -12.70
C HIS A 163 2.52 -1.43 -11.52
N GLU A 164 3.42 -0.53 -11.08
CA GLU A 164 3.17 0.37 -9.95
C GLU A 164 2.04 1.36 -10.25
N LEU A 165 2.00 1.93 -11.45
CA LEU A 165 0.90 2.78 -11.89
C LEU A 165 -0.45 2.04 -11.91
N GLY A 166 -0.46 0.74 -12.18
CA GLY A 166 -1.64 -0.12 -12.07
C GLY A 166 -2.23 -0.11 -10.66
N HIS A 167 -1.39 -0.35 -9.64
CA HIS A 167 -1.80 -0.23 -8.24
C HIS A 167 -2.35 1.16 -7.92
N ARG A 168 -1.60 2.20 -8.33
CA ARG A 168 -1.97 3.61 -8.11
C ARG A 168 -3.34 3.93 -8.70
N GLN A 169 -3.58 3.53 -9.95
CA GLN A 169 -4.80 3.87 -10.67
C GLN A 169 -6.04 3.26 -10.01
N VAL A 170 -5.93 2.01 -9.54
CA VAL A 170 -7.05 1.36 -8.83
C VAL A 170 -7.26 1.96 -7.44
N ALA A 171 -6.20 2.35 -6.75
CA ALA A 171 -6.33 3.01 -5.45
C ALA A 171 -6.95 4.42 -5.58
N VAL A 172 -6.57 5.19 -6.59
CA VAL A 172 -7.21 6.48 -6.94
C VAL A 172 -8.69 6.28 -7.28
N HIS A 173 -9.04 5.22 -8.03
CA HIS A 173 -10.44 4.90 -8.31
C HIS A 173 -11.26 4.65 -7.04
N PHE A 174 -10.64 4.05 -6.01
CA PHE A 174 -11.27 3.87 -4.69
C PHE A 174 -11.23 5.11 -3.79
N LYS A 175 -10.78 6.26 -4.31
CA LYS A 175 -10.60 7.52 -3.56
C LYS A 175 -9.69 7.37 -2.35
N LEU A 176 -8.72 6.46 -2.43
CA LEU A 176 -7.69 6.29 -1.41
C LEU A 176 -6.56 7.28 -1.67
N GLN A 177 -5.90 7.72 -0.60
CA GLN A 177 -4.67 8.51 -0.72
C GLN A 177 -3.51 7.60 -1.09
N THR A 178 -2.79 7.98 -2.15
CA THR A 178 -1.73 7.16 -2.73
C THR A 178 -0.62 8.05 -3.27
N LYS A 179 0.64 7.69 -3.03
CA LYS A 179 1.79 8.28 -3.72
C LYS A 179 2.84 7.20 -4.00
N PHE A 180 3.46 7.22 -5.16
CA PHE A 180 4.65 6.43 -5.45
C PHE A 180 5.85 6.97 -4.67
N ARG A 181 6.54 6.07 -3.96
CA ARG A 181 7.66 6.41 -3.08
C ARG A 181 8.78 5.37 -3.21
N LEU A 182 10.02 5.84 -3.23
CA LEU A 182 11.18 4.95 -3.11
C LEU A 182 11.29 4.44 -1.68
N LEU A 183 11.56 3.15 -1.54
CA LEU A 183 11.76 2.50 -0.26
C LEU A 183 13.24 2.22 -0.08
N THR A 184 13.83 2.62 1.04
CA THR A 184 15.28 2.45 1.27
C THR A 184 15.71 0.99 1.18
N TYR A 185 14.94 0.08 1.78
CA TYR A 185 15.19 -1.36 1.69
C TYR A 185 15.02 -1.90 0.27
N GLY A 186 14.01 -1.41 -0.45
CA GLY A 186 13.74 -1.80 -1.83
C GLY A 186 14.86 -1.38 -2.77
N LEU A 187 15.36 -0.15 -2.60
CA LEU A 187 16.51 0.37 -3.34
C LEU A 187 17.78 -0.45 -3.06
N LEU A 188 18.06 -0.75 -1.79
CA LEU A 188 19.21 -1.56 -1.40
C LEU A 188 19.15 -2.97 -2.02
N MET A 189 18.00 -3.63 -1.95
CA MET A 189 17.79 -4.96 -2.57
C MET A 189 17.96 -4.92 -4.08
N THR A 190 17.47 -3.86 -4.73
CA THR A 190 17.58 -3.67 -6.17
C THR A 190 19.05 -3.50 -6.58
N LEU A 191 19.83 -2.73 -5.81
CA LEU A 191 21.25 -2.52 -6.07
C LEU A 191 22.09 -3.78 -5.84
N ILE A 192 21.88 -4.48 -4.71
CA ILE A 192 22.61 -5.71 -4.37
C ILE A 192 22.30 -6.83 -5.38
N SER A 193 21.04 -6.94 -5.80
CA SER A 193 20.62 -7.97 -6.74
C SER A 193 20.93 -7.64 -8.20
N LEU A 194 21.53 -6.48 -8.49
CA LEU A 194 21.68 -5.96 -9.86
C LEU A 194 20.34 -6.01 -10.63
N GLY A 195 19.24 -5.65 -9.96
CA GLY A 195 17.88 -5.68 -10.51
C GLY A 195 17.18 -7.03 -10.51
N ARG A 196 17.85 -8.14 -10.18
CA ARG A 196 17.22 -9.48 -10.25
C ARG A 196 16.00 -9.61 -9.31
N PHE A 197 15.98 -8.83 -8.23
CA PHE A 197 14.86 -8.71 -7.30
C PHE A 197 14.47 -7.22 -7.17
N ALA A 198 14.04 -6.61 -8.28
CA ALA A 198 13.74 -5.19 -8.37
C ALA A 198 12.43 -4.82 -7.67
N LEU A 199 12.54 -4.07 -6.57
CA LEU A 199 11.46 -3.25 -6.00
C LEU A 199 12.06 -1.97 -5.42
N PRO A 200 12.64 -1.07 -6.22
CA PRO A 200 13.28 0.15 -5.70
C PRO A 200 12.30 1.10 -5.01
N GLY A 201 11.02 1.02 -5.38
CA GLY A 201 9.93 1.75 -4.76
C GLY A 201 8.65 0.94 -4.76
N ALA A 202 7.62 1.50 -4.14
CA ALA A 202 6.27 0.96 -4.15
C ALA A 202 5.24 2.10 -4.10
N VAL A 203 4.05 1.84 -4.61
CA VAL A 203 2.90 2.71 -4.34
C VAL A 203 2.43 2.50 -2.92
N VAL A 204 2.59 3.54 -2.09
CA VAL A 204 2.08 3.57 -0.73
C VAL A 204 0.62 3.98 -0.80
N VAL A 205 -0.28 3.11 -0.32
CA VAL A 205 -1.73 3.35 -0.28
C VAL A 205 -2.20 3.30 1.16
N LEU A 206 -2.91 4.35 1.59
CA LEU A 206 -3.50 4.44 2.92
C LEU A 206 -4.92 3.85 2.93
N GLY A 207 -5.32 3.24 4.05
CA GLY A 207 -6.64 2.64 4.22
C GLY A 207 -6.80 1.23 3.63
N LEU A 208 -5.69 0.51 3.41
CA LEU A 208 -5.67 -0.91 3.01
C LEU A 208 -5.25 -1.87 4.13
N ASP A 209 -5.33 -1.43 5.38
CA ASP A 209 -4.97 -2.17 6.60
C ASP A 209 -5.75 -3.48 6.76
N LYS A 210 -7.03 -3.48 6.40
CA LYS A 210 -7.87 -4.68 6.38
C LYS A 210 -7.88 -5.33 5.01
N ILE A 211 -7.69 -6.66 4.96
CA ILE A 211 -7.77 -7.45 3.74
C ILE A 211 -9.21 -7.44 3.23
N SER A 212 -9.46 -6.55 2.26
CA SER A 212 -10.78 -6.27 1.71
C SER A 212 -10.80 -6.43 0.20
N ARG A 213 -11.98 -6.26 -0.41
CA ARG A 213 -12.13 -6.18 -1.87
C ARG A 213 -11.26 -5.08 -2.48
N LYS A 214 -11.14 -3.93 -1.82
CA LYS A 214 -10.31 -2.80 -2.28
C LYS A 214 -8.83 -3.19 -2.28
N THR A 215 -8.35 -3.79 -1.19
CA THR A 215 -6.96 -4.26 -1.05
C THR A 215 -6.62 -5.29 -2.12
N GLY A 216 -7.49 -6.28 -2.29
CA GLY A 216 -7.30 -7.34 -3.27
C GLY A 216 -7.29 -6.85 -4.71
N LEU A 217 -8.22 -5.96 -5.09
CA LEU A 217 -8.24 -5.37 -6.44
C LEU A 217 -7.06 -4.44 -6.68
N CYS A 218 -6.70 -3.61 -5.71
CA CYS A 218 -5.52 -2.76 -5.78
C CYS A 218 -4.26 -3.59 -6.00
N LYS A 219 -4.07 -4.66 -5.22
CA LYS A 219 -2.91 -5.54 -5.32
C LYS A 219 -2.92 -6.42 -6.57
N ALA A 220 -4.09 -6.81 -7.09
CA ALA A 220 -4.20 -7.52 -8.36
C ALA A 220 -3.88 -6.64 -9.59
N ALA A 221 -4.00 -5.31 -9.47
CA ALA A 221 -3.87 -4.39 -10.59
C ALA A 221 -2.47 -4.40 -11.25
N GLY A 222 -1.40 -4.39 -10.45
CA GLY A 222 -0.03 -4.44 -10.98
C GLY A 222 0.26 -5.71 -11.79
N PRO A 223 0.07 -6.92 -11.22
CA PRO A 223 0.24 -8.17 -11.97
C PRO A 223 -0.66 -8.26 -13.22
N PHE A 224 -1.88 -7.71 -13.15
CA PHE A 224 -2.77 -7.66 -14.32
C PHE A 224 -2.25 -6.72 -15.42
N VAL A 225 -1.73 -5.55 -15.08
CA VAL A 225 -1.11 -4.64 -16.05
C VAL A 225 0.08 -5.31 -16.74
N ASN A 226 0.92 -6.03 -15.99
CA ASN A 226 2.03 -6.78 -16.59
C ASN A 226 1.55 -7.90 -17.52
N LEU A 227 0.47 -8.60 -17.15
CA LEU A 227 -0.14 -9.60 -18.02
C LEU A 227 -0.59 -8.98 -19.34
N VAL A 228 -1.33 -7.86 -19.29
CA VAL A 228 -1.84 -7.19 -20.49
C VAL A 228 -0.71 -6.61 -21.33
N TYR A 229 0.20 -5.85 -20.72
CA TYR A 229 1.31 -5.22 -21.43
C TYR A 229 2.25 -6.26 -22.04
N GLY A 230 2.62 -7.30 -21.28
CA GLY A 230 3.41 -8.42 -21.79
C GLY A 230 2.73 -9.14 -22.95
N SER A 231 1.41 -9.37 -22.87
CA SER A 231 0.65 -10.01 -23.96
C SER A 231 0.63 -9.17 -25.23
N ILE A 232 0.52 -7.85 -25.12
CA ILE A 232 0.60 -6.93 -26.26
C ILE A 232 2.00 -7.00 -26.90
N LEU A 233 3.07 -6.94 -26.10
CA LEU A 233 4.44 -7.05 -26.62
C LEU A 233 4.69 -8.41 -27.27
N PHE A 234 4.16 -9.49 -26.69
CA PHE A 234 4.27 -10.84 -27.25
C PHE A 234 3.52 -10.97 -28.58
N LEU A 235 2.36 -10.32 -28.74
CA LEU A 235 1.67 -10.29 -30.02
C LEU A 235 2.48 -9.51 -31.07
N ILE A 236 3.02 -8.34 -30.68
CA ILE A 236 3.84 -7.51 -31.56
C ILE A 236 5.09 -8.25 -32.05
N SER A 237 5.68 -9.12 -31.23
CA SER A 237 6.89 -9.88 -31.62
C SER A 237 6.66 -10.78 -32.84
N PHE A 238 5.43 -11.24 -33.08
CA PHE A 238 5.08 -12.03 -34.27
C PHE A 238 4.55 -11.20 -35.45
N ILE A 239 4.04 -9.99 -35.19
CA ILE A 239 3.57 -9.08 -36.25
C ILE A 239 4.75 -8.47 -37.00
N ILE A 240 5.87 -8.19 -36.32
CA ILE A 240 7.06 -7.62 -36.94
C ILE A 240 7.75 -8.69 -37.82
N PRO A 241 7.94 -8.44 -39.13
CA PRO A 241 8.57 -9.42 -40.03
C PRO A 241 9.99 -9.80 -39.62
N LYS A 242 10.39 -11.05 -39.92
CA LYS A 242 11.73 -11.58 -39.62
C LYS A 242 12.89 -10.78 -40.24
N ALA A 243 12.64 -10.09 -41.34
CA ALA A 243 13.60 -9.19 -41.98
C ALA A 243 14.07 -8.05 -41.06
N PHE A 244 13.32 -7.71 -39.99
CA PHE A 244 13.69 -6.70 -39.01
C PHE A 244 14.42 -7.27 -37.78
N TYR A 245 14.97 -8.47 -37.86
CA TYR A 245 15.79 -9.02 -36.76
C TYR A 245 16.91 -8.04 -36.36
N PRO A 246 17.18 -7.80 -35.05
CA PRO A 246 16.58 -8.45 -33.87
C PRO A 246 15.34 -7.74 -33.28
N LEU A 247 14.73 -6.76 -33.96
CA LEU A 247 13.62 -5.96 -33.40
C LEU A 247 12.44 -6.82 -32.94
N ASN A 248 11.98 -7.73 -33.79
CA ASN A 248 10.93 -8.70 -33.48
C ASN A 248 11.25 -9.52 -32.22
N PHE A 249 12.50 -9.99 -32.09
CA PHE A 249 12.97 -10.76 -30.95
C PHE A 249 13.00 -9.93 -29.65
N ILE A 250 13.39 -8.65 -29.71
CA ILE A 250 13.42 -7.76 -28.53
C ILE A 250 12.02 -7.60 -27.93
N PHE A 251 10.96 -7.54 -28.74
CA PHE A 251 9.58 -7.52 -28.23
C PHE A 251 9.23 -8.81 -27.48
N CYS A 252 9.74 -9.97 -27.92
CA CYS A 252 9.60 -11.23 -27.19
C CYS A 252 10.32 -11.16 -25.83
N ILE A 253 11.54 -10.63 -25.77
CA ILE A 253 12.25 -10.43 -24.49
C ILE A 253 11.49 -9.43 -23.60
N GLY A 254 10.98 -8.33 -24.15
CA GLY A 254 10.16 -7.36 -23.42
C GLY A 254 8.89 -7.97 -22.83
N SER A 255 8.25 -8.89 -23.55
CA SER A 255 7.11 -9.67 -23.02
C SER A 255 7.53 -10.59 -21.87
N TYR A 256 8.66 -11.28 -22.01
CA TYR A 256 9.23 -12.13 -20.96
C TYR A 256 9.49 -11.33 -19.67
N LEU A 257 10.08 -10.13 -19.76
CA LEU A 257 10.33 -9.27 -18.59
C LEU A 257 9.03 -8.90 -17.85
N ASN A 258 7.97 -8.61 -18.59
CA ASN A 258 6.65 -8.32 -18.02
C ASN A 258 6.05 -9.54 -17.31
N PHE A 259 6.02 -10.70 -17.97
CA PHE A 259 5.51 -11.93 -17.37
C PHE A 259 6.34 -12.38 -16.18
N MET A 260 7.66 -12.19 -16.22
CA MET A 260 8.57 -12.48 -15.13
C MET A 260 8.25 -11.61 -13.92
N LEU A 261 8.18 -10.29 -14.08
CA LEU A 261 7.88 -9.36 -12.99
C LEU A 261 6.47 -9.60 -12.43
N GLY A 262 5.48 -9.81 -13.30
CA GLY A 262 4.11 -10.13 -12.89
C GLY A 262 4.04 -11.44 -12.09
N SER A 263 4.72 -12.49 -12.54
CA SER A 263 4.77 -13.78 -11.85
C SER A 263 5.53 -13.69 -10.52
N PHE A 264 6.63 -12.95 -10.47
CA PHE A 264 7.40 -12.72 -9.25
C PHE A 264 6.56 -12.03 -8.17
N ASN A 265 5.85 -10.95 -8.52
CA ASN A 265 4.95 -10.26 -7.58
C ASN A 265 3.73 -11.10 -7.18
N MET A 266 3.44 -12.20 -7.88
CA MET A 266 2.39 -13.15 -7.49
C MET A 266 2.87 -14.21 -6.50
N ILE A 267 4.16 -14.27 -6.12
CA ILE A 267 4.62 -15.18 -5.06
C ILE A 267 3.94 -14.78 -3.73
N PRO A 268 3.30 -15.70 -3.00
CA PRO A 268 2.53 -15.39 -1.80
C PRO A 268 3.44 -15.28 -0.57
N PHE A 269 4.35 -14.30 -0.60
CA PHE A 269 5.35 -14.11 0.44
C PHE A 269 5.67 -12.63 0.69
N GLY A 270 5.84 -12.26 1.96
CA GLY A 270 6.33 -10.96 2.38
C GLY A 270 5.49 -9.78 1.87
N ILE A 271 6.17 -8.82 1.22
CA ILE A 271 5.61 -7.56 0.69
C ILE A 271 5.01 -7.70 -0.71
N LEU A 272 5.16 -8.85 -1.35
CA LEU A 272 4.71 -9.10 -2.72
C LEU A 272 3.19 -9.12 -2.80
N ASP A 273 2.64 -8.75 -3.96
CA ASP A 273 1.20 -8.54 -4.11
C ASP A 273 0.39 -9.83 -3.98
N GLY A 274 0.96 -10.95 -4.43
CA GLY A 274 0.40 -12.29 -4.36
C GLY A 274 -0.03 -12.68 -2.95
N GLN A 275 0.69 -12.19 -1.93
CA GLN A 275 0.36 -12.47 -0.53
C GLN A 275 -1.02 -11.91 -0.14
N ASN A 276 -1.31 -10.68 -0.54
CA ASN A 276 -2.60 -10.04 -0.25
C ASN A 276 -3.72 -10.61 -1.13
N ILE A 277 -3.43 -10.90 -2.40
CA ILE A 277 -4.41 -11.49 -3.32
C ILE A 277 -4.82 -12.89 -2.86
N TRP A 278 -3.85 -13.71 -2.42
CA TRP A 278 -4.09 -15.05 -1.88
C TRP A 278 -5.01 -15.03 -0.67
N LYS A 279 -4.72 -14.14 0.30
CA LYS A 279 -5.53 -13.97 1.51
C LYS A 279 -6.93 -13.43 1.21
N TRP A 280 -7.08 -12.61 0.16
CA TRP A 280 -8.36 -12.05 -0.25
C TRP A 280 -9.24 -13.04 -1.03
N LYS A 281 -8.77 -13.51 -2.20
CA LYS A 281 -9.53 -14.39 -3.09
C LYS A 281 -8.60 -15.30 -3.90
N LYS A 282 -8.51 -16.57 -3.46
CA LYS A 282 -7.73 -17.62 -4.14
C LYS A 282 -8.08 -17.80 -5.63
N LYS A 283 -9.34 -17.64 -6.02
CA LYS A 283 -9.75 -17.72 -7.44
C LYS A 283 -9.05 -16.67 -8.32
N VAL A 284 -8.96 -15.43 -7.84
CA VAL A 284 -8.27 -14.35 -8.56
C VAL A 284 -6.77 -14.63 -8.60
N TYR A 285 -6.21 -15.08 -7.48
CA TYR A 285 -4.81 -15.48 -7.40
C TYR A 285 -4.48 -16.55 -8.46
N PHE A 286 -5.22 -17.65 -8.47
CA PHE A 286 -4.99 -18.76 -9.41
C PHE A 286 -5.25 -18.38 -10.86
N GLY A 287 -6.22 -17.50 -11.13
CA GLY A 287 -6.45 -16.96 -12.47
C GLY A 287 -5.27 -16.13 -12.99
N LEU A 288 -4.73 -15.24 -12.16
CA LEU A 288 -3.59 -14.39 -12.55
C LEU A 288 -2.31 -15.21 -12.71
N ILE A 289 -1.92 -16.01 -11.72
CA ILE A 289 -0.71 -16.83 -11.83
C ILE A 289 -0.84 -17.89 -12.93
N GLY A 290 -2.04 -18.46 -13.11
CA GLY A 290 -2.33 -19.42 -14.17
C GLY A 290 -2.33 -18.81 -15.58
N SER A 291 -2.41 -17.48 -15.69
CA SER A 291 -2.24 -16.77 -16.97
C SER A 291 -0.79 -16.32 -17.19
N LEU A 292 -0.15 -15.78 -16.14
CA LEU A 292 1.21 -15.26 -16.19
C LEU A 292 2.28 -16.36 -16.34
N LEU A 293 2.18 -17.43 -15.55
CA LEU A 293 3.22 -18.47 -15.51
C LEU A 293 3.36 -19.22 -16.84
N PRO A 294 2.28 -19.65 -17.52
CA PRO A 294 2.42 -20.30 -18.83
C PRO A 294 3.05 -19.38 -19.87
N LEU A 295 2.65 -18.11 -19.92
CA LEU A 295 3.24 -17.13 -20.85
C LEU A 295 4.72 -16.87 -20.54
N LEU A 296 5.08 -16.81 -19.25
CA LEU A 296 6.48 -16.75 -18.83
C LEU A 296 7.28 -17.97 -19.32
N ILE A 297 6.75 -19.18 -19.15
CA ILE A 297 7.41 -20.42 -19.58
C ILE A 297 7.55 -20.44 -21.11
N VAL A 298 6.48 -20.12 -21.84
CA VAL A 298 6.50 -20.10 -23.32
C VAL A 298 7.54 -19.11 -23.83
N THR A 299 7.55 -17.88 -23.32
CA THR A 299 8.54 -16.87 -23.74
C THR A 299 9.96 -17.26 -23.35
N MET A 300 10.16 -17.87 -22.17
CA MET A 300 11.47 -18.38 -21.75
C MET A 300 11.96 -19.51 -22.66
N LEU A 301 11.09 -20.47 -23.01
CA LEU A 301 11.42 -21.56 -23.93
C LEU A 301 11.77 -21.03 -25.32
N ILE A 302 10.97 -20.10 -25.84
CA ILE A 302 11.25 -19.46 -27.13
C ILE A 302 12.64 -18.81 -27.13
N ILE A 303 12.98 -18.04 -26.09
CA ILE A 303 14.25 -17.31 -26.00
C ILE A 303 15.46 -18.25 -25.89
N ASN A 304 15.33 -19.38 -25.19
CA ASN A 304 16.47 -20.26 -24.87
C ASN A 304 16.58 -21.52 -25.75
N SER A 305 15.62 -21.75 -26.65
CA SER A 305 15.62 -22.93 -27.53
C SER A 305 15.92 -22.56 -28.98
N SER A 306 16.22 -23.59 -29.77
CA SER A 306 16.40 -23.49 -31.23
C SER A 306 15.18 -22.91 -31.95
N ILE A 307 14.01 -22.94 -31.31
CA ILE A 307 12.75 -22.37 -31.83
C ILE A 307 12.91 -20.87 -32.13
N SER A 308 13.78 -20.16 -31.39
CA SER A 308 14.09 -18.75 -31.68
C SER A 308 14.63 -18.53 -33.09
N LEU A 309 15.46 -19.46 -33.60
CA LEU A 309 16.06 -19.38 -34.93
C LEU A 309 14.93 -19.43 -35.98
N ASP A 310 14.02 -20.39 -35.85
CA ASP A 310 12.92 -20.58 -36.79
C ASP A 310 11.90 -19.44 -36.74
N LEU A 311 11.64 -18.88 -35.55
CA LEU A 311 10.63 -17.84 -35.37
C LEU A 311 11.11 -16.45 -35.77
N TYR A 312 12.36 -16.10 -35.48
CA TYR A 312 12.81 -14.70 -35.52
C TYR A 312 13.89 -14.39 -36.56
N LEU A 313 14.71 -15.36 -36.97
CA LEU A 313 15.71 -15.12 -38.02
C LEU A 313 15.08 -15.21 -39.42
N PRO A 314 15.53 -14.36 -40.37
CA PRO A 314 15.00 -14.33 -41.73
C PRO A 314 15.26 -15.60 -42.53
#